data_AF-A0A9W7BJ65-F1
#
_entry.id   AF-A0A9W7BJ65-F1
#
_cell.length_a   1.000
_cell.length_b   1.000
_cell.length_c   1.000
_cell.angle_alpha   90.00
_cell.angle_beta   90.00
_cell.angle_gamma   90.00
#
_symmetry.space_group_name_H-M   'P 1'
#
loop_
_entity.id
_entity.type
_entity.pdbx_description
1 polymer ?
#
loop_
_entity_poly.entity_id
_entity_poly.type
_entity_poly.pdbx_seq_one_letter_code
_entity_poly.pdbx_strand_id
1 'polypeptide(L)'
;MATATKLTLPQHHPLSLSLASTVAQGDSGSWSSSAPGLAEILIDPITASPYAVKQWRCLVGGPGLGADEDVAWGGEPRRPVCVRVLGVEMSHPGIDDLGCVVDSSFWAAVLEDKVTLESIEKHLRVLLASEPATADGSKPSDLTKQKVDTISRFRTLHPENPILAPTATLQTSHCHPKIHAFLDNPQSASLDFISSPTPGVYTFELFPQEFCEQLVNIIDAFEETTLPRRRPNTMNNYGLVLTEIGLEAYATSLLEKVIAPLSARLWPEEIFSTSLDAHHTFCVEYRAEELGKGDRNLDMHHDASEVTLNVCLGRGEFSASGLRFCGEFGRADHRQSKLQLQHSLGRAVLHLGRHRHGADDIASGERVNLIVWARSSAFRAAAAYGHVPPDGYPKIPESGEVHQVCLSKANDADYESRIKGETETATPAKRKYTPFNAPPKTCTKF
;
A
#
# COMPACT_ATOMS: atom_id res chain seq x y z
N MET A 1 -29.67 8.37 -9.71
CA MET A 1 -29.04 9.63 -9.27
C MET A 1 -28.78 9.50 -7.77
N ALA A 2 -27.57 9.11 -7.39
CA ALA A 2 -27.21 8.97 -5.99
C ALA A 2 -26.94 10.37 -5.42
N THR A 3 -27.76 10.79 -4.45
CA THR A 3 -27.52 12.00 -3.67
C THR A 3 -26.27 11.78 -2.83
N ALA A 4 -25.18 12.47 -3.20
CA ALA A 4 -23.96 12.53 -2.42
C ALA A 4 -24.27 13.09 -1.03
N THR A 5 -24.21 12.23 -0.02
CA THR A 5 -24.31 12.61 1.38
C THR A 5 -23.11 13.51 1.70
N LYS A 6 -23.36 14.79 1.97
CA LYS A 6 -22.35 15.74 2.45
C LYS A 6 -21.78 15.23 3.77
N LEU A 7 -20.63 14.56 3.71
CA LEU A 7 -19.81 14.25 4.88
C LEU A 7 -19.16 15.55 5.36
N THR A 8 -19.55 15.99 6.57
CA THR A 8 -19.02 17.20 7.21
C THR A 8 -17.76 16.83 7.99
N LEU A 9 -16.66 17.54 7.75
CA LEU A 9 -15.37 17.35 8.44
C LEU A 9 -15.48 17.76 9.93
N PRO A 10 -14.94 17.01 10.94
CA PRO A 10 -14.87 17.47 12.32
C PRO A 10 -14.05 18.74 12.46
N GLN A 11 -14.56 19.64 13.28
CA GLN A 11 -14.04 20.98 13.53
C GLN A 11 -12.80 21.03 14.44
N HIS A 12 -12.10 19.92 14.67
CA HIS A 12 -11.16 19.82 15.80
C HIS A 12 -9.67 19.95 15.43
N HIS A 13 -9.29 20.02 14.15
CA HIS A 13 -7.91 20.33 13.76
C HIS A 13 -7.85 21.64 12.94
N PRO A 14 -7.06 22.65 13.37
CA PRO A 14 -7.03 23.98 12.73
C PRO A 14 -6.68 23.95 11.24
N LEU A 15 -5.81 23.01 10.81
CA LEU A 15 -5.37 22.92 9.41
C LEU A 15 -6.38 22.21 8.51
N SER A 16 -7.13 21.24 9.02
CA SER A 16 -8.19 20.57 8.26
C SER A 16 -9.35 21.52 8.00
N LEU A 17 -9.68 22.37 8.99
CA LEU A 17 -10.62 23.47 8.84
C LEU A 17 -10.14 24.51 7.82
N SER A 18 -8.84 24.85 7.85
CA SER A 18 -8.25 25.80 6.90
C SER A 18 -8.29 25.26 5.47
N LEU A 19 -7.82 24.03 5.23
CA LEU A 19 -7.86 23.38 3.91
C LEU A 19 -9.29 23.30 3.36
N ALA A 20 -10.24 22.84 4.18
CA ALA A 20 -11.65 22.77 3.80
C ALA A 20 -12.24 24.14 3.44
N SER A 21 -11.88 25.19 4.19
CA SER A 21 -12.34 26.55 3.92
C SER A 21 -11.73 27.15 2.65
N THR A 22 -10.45 26.88 2.37
CA THR A 22 -9.76 27.37 1.17
C THR A 22 -10.30 26.72 -0.10
N VAL A 23 -10.52 25.40 -0.09
CA VAL A 23 -11.15 24.68 -1.21
C VAL A 23 -12.59 25.19 -1.44
N ALA A 24 -13.37 25.36 -0.38
CA ALA A 24 -14.76 25.81 -0.50
C ALA A 24 -14.91 27.26 -1.02
N GLN A 25 -13.85 28.07 -0.95
CA GLN A 25 -13.84 29.46 -1.41
C GLN A 25 -13.42 29.61 -2.88
N GLY A 26 -13.04 28.54 -3.57
CA GLY A 26 -12.89 28.55 -5.01
C GLY A 26 -12.30 27.27 -5.59
N ASP A 27 -12.97 26.74 -6.62
CA ASP A 27 -12.29 26.03 -7.70
C ASP A 27 -11.36 27.04 -8.39
N SER A 28 -10.16 27.23 -7.86
CA SER A 28 -9.11 27.86 -8.67
C SER A 28 -8.73 26.85 -9.75
N GLY A 29 -8.33 27.30 -10.94
CA GLY A 29 -7.84 26.38 -11.97
C GLY A 29 -6.63 25.54 -11.53
N SER A 30 -6.00 25.84 -10.39
CA SER A 30 -4.81 25.17 -9.86
C SER A 30 -5.09 24.08 -8.81
N TRP A 31 -6.27 24.03 -8.19
CA TRP A 31 -6.60 22.96 -7.23
C TRP A 31 -8.06 22.52 -7.28
N SER A 32 -8.30 21.26 -6.95
CA SER A 32 -9.63 20.65 -6.83
C SER A 32 -9.70 19.74 -5.61
N SER A 33 -10.91 19.34 -5.19
CA SER A 33 -11.10 18.40 -4.09
C SER A 33 -11.89 17.20 -4.54
N SER A 34 -11.30 16.01 -4.43
CA SER A 34 -11.96 14.73 -4.71
C SER A 34 -12.70 14.17 -3.49
N ALA A 35 -12.28 14.54 -2.28
CA ALA A 35 -12.90 14.13 -1.03
C ALA A 35 -12.67 15.17 0.08
N PRO A 36 -13.56 15.27 1.08
CA PRO A 36 -13.33 16.13 2.24
C PRO A 36 -11.97 15.86 2.89
N GLY A 37 -11.14 16.89 3.06
CA GLY A 37 -9.82 16.77 3.71
C GLY A 37 -8.68 16.30 2.79
N LEU A 38 -8.95 16.14 1.49
CA LEU A 38 -7.97 15.88 0.44
C LEU A 38 -8.16 16.90 -0.70
N ALA A 39 -7.09 17.63 -1.00
CA ALA A 39 -7.01 18.50 -2.17
C ALA A 39 -6.01 17.94 -3.19
N GLU A 40 -6.34 18.04 -4.46
CA GLU A 40 -5.40 17.85 -5.56
C GLU A 40 -4.96 19.21 -6.08
N ILE A 41 -3.65 19.43 -6.19
CA ILE A 41 -3.04 20.62 -6.77
C ILE A 41 -2.39 20.22 -8.09
N LEU A 42 -2.70 20.96 -9.16
CA LEU A 42 -2.07 20.83 -10.47
C LEU A 42 -0.97 21.88 -10.60
N ILE A 43 0.26 21.42 -10.80
CA ILE A 43 1.43 22.27 -10.94
C ILE A 43 1.92 22.17 -12.37
N ASP A 44 1.71 23.25 -13.12
CA ASP A 44 2.21 23.37 -14.47
C ASP A 44 3.74 23.34 -14.52
N PRO A 45 4.32 22.74 -15.57
CA PRO A 45 5.76 22.67 -15.74
C PRO A 45 6.36 24.09 -15.83
N ILE A 46 7.46 24.31 -15.11
CA ILE A 46 8.20 25.57 -15.14
C ILE A 46 9.36 25.39 -16.11
N THR A 47 9.44 26.25 -17.13
CA THR A 47 10.30 26.17 -18.33
C THR A 47 11.81 26.09 -18.09
N ALA A 48 12.28 26.13 -16.84
CA ALA A 48 13.70 26.14 -16.47
C ALA A 48 14.16 24.92 -15.65
N SER A 49 13.30 23.92 -15.40
CA SER A 49 13.60 22.75 -14.58
C SER A 49 13.78 21.47 -15.43
N PRO A 50 14.64 20.51 -15.03
CA PRO A 50 14.66 19.17 -15.64
C PRO A 50 13.33 18.43 -15.49
N TYR A 51 12.44 18.90 -14.61
CA TYR A 51 11.11 18.36 -14.37
C TYR A 51 9.99 19.09 -15.15
N ALA A 52 10.35 19.96 -16.10
CA ALA A 52 9.44 20.76 -16.93
C ALA A 52 8.68 19.97 -18.02
N VAL A 53 8.68 18.65 -17.95
CA VAL A 53 8.19 17.78 -19.05
C VAL A 53 6.70 17.48 -18.93
N LYS A 54 6.10 17.65 -17.73
CA LYS A 54 4.70 17.35 -17.49
C LYS A 54 4.08 18.24 -16.42
N GLN A 55 2.75 18.33 -16.44
CA GLN A 55 1.97 18.86 -15.33
C GLN A 55 2.03 17.87 -14.18
N TRP A 56 2.39 18.35 -12.99
CA TRP A 56 2.49 17.54 -11.78
C TRP A 56 1.17 17.55 -11.02
N ARG A 57 0.73 16.37 -10.59
CA ARG A 57 -0.44 16.21 -9.71
C ARG A 57 0.06 16.01 -8.29
N CYS A 58 -0.37 16.84 -7.35
CA CYS A 58 0.04 16.76 -5.95
C CYS A 58 -1.18 16.62 -5.04
N LEU A 59 -1.22 15.57 -4.22
CA LEU A 59 -2.26 15.37 -3.22
C LEU A 59 -1.84 15.99 -1.88
N VAL A 60 -2.72 16.80 -1.31
CA VAL A 60 -2.53 17.49 -0.03
C VAL A 60 -3.67 17.12 0.91
N GLY A 61 -3.37 16.37 1.96
CA GLY A 61 -4.39 15.84 2.87
C GLY A 61 -3.85 14.76 3.79
N GLY A 62 -4.67 14.30 4.73
CA GLY A 62 -4.30 13.37 5.81
C GLY A 62 -3.37 13.98 6.85
N PRO A 63 -3.24 13.41 8.06
CA PRO A 63 -2.15 13.78 8.96
C PRO A 63 -0.83 13.39 8.30
N GLY A 64 0.18 14.20 8.54
CA GLY A 64 1.53 13.70 8.43
C GLY A 64 1.71 12.58 9.45
N LEU A 65 2.38 11.53 9.00
CA LEU A 65 2.22 10.22 9.60
C LEU A 65 2.73 10.27 11.04
N GLY A 66 1.89 9.80 11.96
CA GLY A 66 2.34 9.48 13.31
C GLY A 66 3.40 8.37 13.26
N ALA A 67 3.89 7.92 14.41
CA ALA A 67 5.03 7.01 14.56
C ALA A 67 4.85 5.56 13.99
N ASP A 68 4.12 5.38 12.90
CA ASP A 68 3.85 4.11 12.23
C ASP A 68 4.69 3.99 10.96
N GLU A 69 5.82 3.27 11.05
CA GLU A 69 6.81 3.10 9.98
C GLU A 69 6.23 2.45 8.71
N ASP A 70 5.18 1.61 8.83
CA ASP A 70 4.54 0.91 7.70
C ASP A 70 3.52 1.77 6.94
N VAL A 71 3.05 2.85 7.58
CA VAL A 71 2.12 3.84 7.03
C VAL A 71 2.88 5.09 6.58
N ALA A 72 4.12 5.29 7.06
CA ALA A 72 4.95 6.48 6.87
C ALA A 72 5.33 6.80 5.41
N TRP A 73 5.05 5.92 4.44
CA TRP A 73 5.54 6.04 3.07
C TRP A 73 7.07 6.30 2.99
N GLY A 74 7.84 6.00 4.04
CA GLY A 74 9.28 6.31 4.12
C GLY A 74 9.64 7.70 4.69
N GLY A 75 8.66 8.48 5.16
CA GLY A 75 8.85 9.82 5.72
C GLY A 75 9.00 9.91 7.24
N GLU A 76 9.58 11.03 7.71
CA GLU A 76 9.72 11.29 9.15
C GLU A 76 8.36 11.45 9.84
N PRO A 77 8.13 10.75 10.98
CA PRO A 77 6.93 10.92 11.77
C PRO A 77 6.81 12.34 12.35
N ARG A 78 5.58 12.86 12.48
CA ARG A 78 5.16 14.13 13.18
C ARG A 78 4.71 15.31 12.30
N ARG A 79 4.30 15.11 11.05
CA ARG A 79 3.89 16.25 10.20
C ARG A 79 2.40 16.60 10.32
N PRO A 80 2.01 17.87 10.13
CA PRO A 80 0.63 18.31 10.30
C PRO A 80 -0.31 17.83 9.18
N VAL A 81 0.19 17.73 7.94
CA VAL A 81 -0.53 17.19 6.77
C VAL A 81 0.42 16.41 5.84
N CYS A 82 -0.07 15.43 5.07
CA CYS A 82 0.73 14.74 4.04
C CYS A 82 0.65 15.48 2.70
N VAL A 83 1.78 15.60 2.01
CA VAL A 83 1.87 16.13 0.65
C VAL A 83 2.53 15.06 -0.21
N ARG A 84 1.85 14.62 -1.27
CA ARG A 84 2.31 13.54 -2.15
C ARG A 84 2.27 13.97 -3.60
N VAL A 85 3.42 14.03 -4.25
CA VAL A 85 3.56 14.25 -5.69
C VAL A 85 3.31 12.91 -6.40
N LEU A 86 2.41 12.88 -7.39
CA LEU A 86 2.07 11.66 -8.12
C LEU A 86 2.93 11.50 -9.38
N GLY A 87 3.25 10.25 -9.72
CA GLY A 87 4.01 9.90 -10.92
C GLY A 87 5.47 10.36 -10.87
N VAL A 88 6.11 10.28 -9.71
CA VAL A 88 7.49 10.75 -9.51
C VAL A 88 8.47 9.72 -10.06
N GLU A 89 8.83 9.83 -11.33
CA GLU A 89 10.03 9.17 -11.90
C GLU A 89 11.29 9.99 -11.61
N MET A 90 11.40 10.53 -10.40
CA MET A 90 12.37 11.58 -10.08
C MET A 90 13.06 11.28 -8.74
N SER A 91 14.37 11.47 -8.69
CA SER A 91 15.13 11.51 -7.43
C SER A 91 15.28 12.96 -7.00
N HIS A 92 14.33 13.50 -6.24
CA HIS A 92 14.43 14.84 -5.66
C HIS A 92 14.76 14.78 -4.17
N PRO A 93 15.78 15.50 -3.68
CA PRO A 93 16.02 15.65 -2.25
C PRO A 93 14.75 16.17 -1.54
N GLY A 94 14.25 15.43 -0.56
CA GLY A 94 13.06 15.81 0.19
C GLY A 94 11.72 15.29 -0.32
N ILE A 95 11.71 14.51 -1.40
CA ILE A 95 10.57 13.67 -1.81
C ILE A 95 11.04 12.22 -1.76
N ASP A 96 10.30 11.36 -1.06
CA ASP A 96 10.58 9.93 -1.02
C ASP A 96 10.12 9.21 -2.29
N ASP A 97 10.38 7.91 -2.35
CA ASP A 97 10.13 7.09 -3.52
C ASP A 97 8.65 6.76 -3.76
N LEU A 98 7.77 7.22 -2.86
CA LEU A 98 6.33 7.12 -2.99
C LEU A 98 5.71 8.50 -3.33
N GLY A 99 6.57 9.50 -3.53
CA GLY A 99 6.21 10.86 -3.87
C GLY A 99 5.87 11.73 -2.65
N CYS A 100 6.03 11.23 -1.44
CA CYS A 100 5.70 11.97 -0.22
C CYS A 100 6.81 12.98 0.12
N VAL A 101 6.40 14.17 0.56
CA VAL A 101 7.33 15.22 0.99
C VAL A 101 7.87 14.90 2.39
N VAL A 102 9.14 14.54 2.45
CA VAL A 102 9.84 14.05 3.64
C VAL A 102 10.92 14.98 4.17
N ASP A 103 11.18 16.12 3.51
CA ASP A 103 12.10 17.13 4.08
C ASP A 103 11.38 18.03 5.09
N SER A 104 12.02 18.23 6.24
CA SER A 104 11.58 19.18 7.26
C SER A 104 11.71 20.64 6.82
N SER A 105 12.65 20.94 5.91
CA SER A 105 12.90 22.30 5.39
C SER A 105 11.71 22.83 4.59
N PHE A 106 11.03 21.95 3.85
CA PHE A 106 9.78 22.25 3.15
C PHE A 106 8.74 22.82 4.13
N TRP A 107 8.60 22.17 5.29
CA TRP A 107 7.63 22.60 6.30
C TRP A 107 8.07 23.86 7.03
N ALA A 108 9.38 24.05 7.28
CA ALA A 108 9.86 25.31 7.84
C ALA A 108 9.44 26.50 6.97
N ALA A 109 9.55 26.37 5.65
CA ALA A 109 9.18 27.41 4.69
C ALA A 109 7.65 27.62 4.56
N VAL A 110 6.85 26.55 4.66
CA VAL A 110 5.38 26.63 4.69
C VAL A 110 4.85 27.20 6.04
N LEU A 111 5.56 26.97 7.14
CA LEU A 111 5.15 27.36 8.50
C LEU A 111 5.39 28.84 8.81
N GLU A 112 6.29 29.54 8.10
CA GLU A 112 6.58 30.97 8.33
C GLU A 112 5.35 31.87 8.05
N ASP A 113 4.44 31.51 7.15
CA ASP A 113 3.32 32.38 6.68
C ASP A 113 1.90 31.85 6.97
N LYS A 114 1.74 30.76 7.73
CA LYS A 114 0.54 29.87 7.84
C LYS A 114 0.47 28.83 6.72
N VAL A 115 0.10 27.61 7.11
CA VAL A 115 -0.10 26.47 6.19
C VAL A 115 -1.47 26.60 5.52
N THR A 116 -1.50 26.91 4.24
CA THR A 116 -2.68 26.98 3.36
C THR A 116 -2.41 26.20 2.07
N LEU A 117 -3.43 25.91 1.25
CA LEU A 117 -3.19 25.31 -0.08
C LEU A 117 -2.34 26.22 -0.96
N GLU A 118 -2.53 27.54 -0.87
CA GLU A 118 -1.75 28.51 -1.62
C GLU A 118 -0.27 28.52 -1.18
N SER A 119 0.01 28.45 0.12
CA SER A 119 1.40 28.39 0.61
C SER A 119 2.07 27.05 0.31
N ILE A 120 1.32 25.94 0.32
CA ILE A 120 1.80 24.62 -0.12
C ILE A 120 2.07 24.61 -1.63
N GLU A 121 1.13 25.11 -2.47
CA GLU A 121 1.30 25.20 -3.92
C GLU A 121 2.53 26.04 -4.27
N LYS A 122 2.67 27.23 -3.66
CA LYS A 122 3.81 28.12 -3.87
C LYS A 122 5.14 27.40 -3.58
N HIS A 123 5.22 26.67 -2.48
CA HIS A 123 6.44 25.94 -2.12
C HIS A 123 6.68 24.71 -2.99
N LEU A 124 5.64 23.97 -3.38
CA LEU A 124 5.77 22.87 -4.33
C LEU A 124 6.25 23.37 -5.71
N ARG A 125 5.78 24.54 -6.16
CA ARG A 125 6.30 25.18 -7.39
C ARG A 125 7.79 25.47 -7.28
N VAL A 126 8.27 25.96 -6.14
CA VAL A 126 9.70 26.18 -5.91
C VAL A 126 10.46 24.86 -5.89
N LEU A 127 9.97 23.86 -5.14
CA LEU A 127 10.58 22.54 -5.02
C LEU A 127 10.69 21.81 -6.37
N LEU A 128 9.65 21.88 -7.21
CA LEU A 128 9.64 21.25 -8.54
C LEU A 128 10.37 22.10 -9.60
N ALA A 129 10.59 23.39 -9.34
CA ALA A 129 11.38 24.28 -10.19
C ALA A 129 12.89 24.19 -9.92
N SER A 130 13.30 23.81 -8.70
CA SER A 130 14.72 23.67 -8.38
C SER A 130 15.34 22.52 -9.16
N GLU A 131 16.51 22.76 -9.78
CA GLU A 131 17.37 21.65 -10.16
C GLU A 131 17.68 20.82 -8.91
N PRO A 132 17.79 19.48 -9.00
CA PRO A 132 18.18 18.67 -7.86
C PRO A 132 19.52 19.19 -7.35
N ALA A 133 19.49 19.90 -6.22
CA ALA A 133 20.65 20.60 -5.72
C ALA A 133 21.78 19.57 -5.51
N THR A 134 22.91 19.78 -6.17
CA THR A 134 24.19 19.17 -5.73
C THR A 134 24.78 19.90 -4.53
N ALA A 135 24.04 20.85 -3.94
CA ALA A 135 24.56 21.86 -3.05
C ALA A 135 23.74 21.99 -1.76
N ASP A 136 23.89 21.01 -0.87
CA ASP A 136 24.21 21.26 0.56
C ASP A 136 24.62 19.96 1.28
N GLY A 137 25.31 19.02 0.62
CA GLY A 137 25.70 17.75 1.26
C GLY A 137 24.55 16.86 1.80
N SER A 138 23.31 17.34 1.79
CA SER A 138 22.09 16.60 2.03
C SER A 138 21.88 15.76 0.79
N LYS A 139 22.41 14.53 0.87
CA LYS A 139 22.18 13.51 -0.14
C LYS A 139 20.65 13.44 -0.36
N PRO A 140 20.15 13.24 -1.59
CA PRO A 140 18.83 12.62 -1.74
C PRO A 140 18.76 11.47 -0.73
N SER A 141 17.60 11.23 -0.10
CA SER A 141 17.49 10.14 0.88
C SER A 141 18.26 8.95 0.30
N ASP A 142 19.29 8.46 1.00
CA ASP A 142 20.29 7.56 0.40
C ASP A 142 19.60 6.42 -0.36
N LEU A 143 18.44 6.04 0.20
CA LEU A 143 17.40 5.15 -0.30
C LEU A 143 16.81 5.51 -1.68
N THR A 144 16.37 6.74 -1.94
CA THR A 144 15.78 7.13 -3.25
C THR A 144 16.81 7.07 -4.36
N LYS A 145 18.02 7.60 -4.12
CA LYS A 145 19.10 7.53 -5.11
C LYS A 145 19.57 6.10 -5.33
N GLN A 146 19.75 5.34 -4.26
CA GLN A 146 20.09 3.92 -4.32
C GLN A 146 19.04 3.13 -5.10
N LYS A 147 17.74 3.39 -4.91
CA LYS A 147 16.64 2.79 -5.67
C LYS A 147 16.77 3.11 -7.17
N VAL A 148 16.89 4.38 -7.53
CA VAL A 148 17.02 4.80 -8.94
C VAL A 148 18.26 4.18 -9.60
N ASP A 149 19.41 4.18 -8.92
CA ASP A 149 20.64 3.57 -9.41
C ASP A 149 20.49 2.04 -9.56
N THR A 150 19.81 1.38 -8.62
CA THR A 150 19.51 -0.05 -8.65
C THR A 150 18.64 -0.39 -9.86
N ILE A 151 17.54 0.33 -10.05
CA ILE A 151 16.61 0.14 -11.17
C ILE A 151 17.32 0.35 -12.50
N SER A 152 18.09 1.45 -12.63
CA SER A 152 18.81 1.79 -13.86
C SER A 152 19.83 0.71 -14.25
N ARG A 153 20.61 0.23 -13.27
CA ARG A 153 21.56 -0.87 -13.48
C ARG A 153 20.86 -2.15 -13.87
N PHE A 154 19.79 -2.53 -13.15
CA PHE A 154 19.05 -3.75 -13.46
C PHE A 154 18.45 -3.73 -14.87
N ARG A 155 17.84 -2.60 -15.28
CA ARG A 155 17.35 -2.40 -16.65
C ARG A 155 18.46 -2.53 -17.70
N THR A 156 19.66 -2.03 -17.40
CA THR A 156 20.82 -2.13 -18.30
C THR A 156 21.28 -3.59 -18.48
N LEU A 157 21.10 -4.44 -17.47
CA LEU A 157 21.38 -5.89 -17.57
C LEU A 157 20.31 -6.64 -18.39
N HIS A 158 19.09 -6.09 -18.49
CA HIS A 158 17.95 -6.72 -19.16
C HIS A 158 17.23 -5.76 -20.14
N PRO A 159 17.93 -5.17 -21.12
CA PRO A 159 17.38 -4.12 -21.99
C PRO A 159 16.24 -4.61 -22.89
N GLU A 160 16.20 -5.91 -23.19
CA GLU A 160 15.19 -6.55 -24.04
C GLU A 160 13.90 -6.92 -23.29
N ASN A 161 13.84 -6.74 -21.97
CA ASN A 161 12.67 -7.14 -21.20
C ASN A 161 11.60 -6.01 -21.20
N PRO A 162 10.46 -6.19 -21.89
CA PRO A 162 9.46 -5.14 -22.04
C PRO A 162 8.73 -4.81 -20.73
N ILE A 163 8.71 -5.72 -19.75
CA ILE A 163 8.05 -5.52 -18.45
C ILE A 163 8.89 -4.58 -17.56
N LEU A 164 10.20 -4.53 -17.77
CA LEU A 164 11.12 -3.64 -17.05
C LEU A 164 11.19 -2.23 -17.67
N ALA A 165 10.54 -1.98 -18.81
CA ALA A 165 10.54 -0.67 -19.43
C ALA A 165 9.92 0.40 -18.49
N PRO A 166 10.43 1.64 -18.46
CA PRO A 166 9.90 2.70 -17.59
C PRO A 166 8.40 2.95 -17.75
N THR A 167 7.87 2.76 -18.96
CA THR A 167 6.46 2.94 -19.30
C THR A 167 5.70 1.63 -19.49
N ALA A 168 6.24 0.52 -18.95
CA ALA A 168 5.60 -0.78 -19.06
C ALA A 168 4.20 -0.76 -18.43
N THR A 169 3.22 -1.32 -19.16
CA THR A 169 1.85 -1.47 -18.67
C THR A 169 1.35 -2.89 -18.89
N LEU A 170 0.42 -3.32 -18.05
CA LEU A 170 -0.30 -4.56 -18.16
C LEU A 170 -1.01 -4.62 -19.52
N GLN A 171 -0.64 -5.61 -20.32
CA GLN A 171 -1.26 -5.91 -21.61
C GLN A 171 -2.29 -7.02 -21.43
N THR A 172 -3.31 -7.05 -22.29
CA THR A 172 -4.31 -8.11 -22.32
C THR A 172 -3.67 -9.49 -22.50
N SER A 173 -2.58 -9.59 -23.27
CA SER A 173 -1.81 -10.83 -23.46
C SER A 173 -1.12 -11.35 -22.19
N HIS A 174 -0.90 -10.50 -21.19
CA HIS A 174 -0.37 -10.93 -19.89
C HIS A 174 -1.42 -11.59 -19.02
N CYS A 175 -2.70 -11.48 -19.38
CA CYS A 175 -3.83 -11.90 -18.54
C CYS A 175 -4.52 -13.14 -19.12
N HIS A 176 -5.08 -13.97 -18.24
CA HIS A 176 -5.83 -15.16 -18.61
C HIS A 176 -7.06 -14.78 -19.46
N PRO A 177 -7.41 -15.50 -20.55
CA PRO A 177 -8.48 -15.10 -21.48
C PRO A 177 -9.84 -14.78 -20.85
N LYS A 178 -10.17 -15.42 -19.71
CA LYS A 178 -11.41 -15.18 -18.98
C LYS A 178 -11.59 -13.74 -18.47
N ILE A 179 -10.52 -12.98 -18.25
CA ILE A 179 -10.60 -11.58 -17.79
C ILE A 179 -10.59 -10.57 -18.94
N HIS A 180 -10.35 -10.97 -20.18
CA HIS A 180 -10.17 -10.05 -21.31
C HIS A 180 -11.37 -9.12 -21.51
N ALA A 181 -12.58 -9.65 -21.49
CA ALA A 181 -13.80 -8.84 -21.61
C ALA A 181 -13.92 -7.78 -20.51
N PHE A 182 -13.43 -8.09 -19.29
CA PHE A 182 -13.37 -7.13 -18.19
C PHE A 182 -12.30 -6.06 -18.41
N LEU A 183 -11.12 -6.43 -18.93
CA LEU A 183 -10.08 -5.45 -19.24
C LEU A 183 -10.52 -4.44 -20.31
N ASP A 184 -11.30 -4.89 -21.29
CA ASP A 184 -11.82 -4.04 -22.36
C ASP A 184 -12.95 -3.10 -21.88
N ASN A 185 -13.80 -3.57 -20.96
CA ASN A 185 -14.94 -2.80 -20.45
C ASN A 185 -15.23 -3.08 -18.96
N PRO A 186 -14.38 -2.57 -18.05
CA PRO A 186 -14.43 -2.95 -16.63
C PRO A 186 -15.73 -2.55 -15.92
N GLN A 187 -16.41 -1.52 -16.42
CA GLN A 187 -17.64 -1.00 -15.82
C GLN A 187 -18.86 -1.88 -16.04
N SER A 188 -18.93 -2.61 -17.17
CA SER A 188 -20.14 -3.35 -17.56
C SER A 188 -19.92 -4.82 -17.91
N ALA A 189 -18.67 -5.27 -18.09
CA ALA A 189 -18.38 -6.67 -18.34
C ALA A 189 -18.93 -7.58 -17.23
N SER A 190 -19.29 -8.82 -17.59
CA SER A 190 -19.65 -9.81 -16.59
C SER A 190 -18.45 -10.18 -15.70
N LEU A 191 -18.71 -10.47 -14.43
CA LEU A 191 -17.70 -10.95 -13.47
C LEU A 191 -17.75 -12.48 -13.29
N ASP A 192 -18.33 -13.22 -14.25
CA ASP A 192 -18.46 -14.69 -14.20
C ASP A 192 -17.11 -15.44 -14.10
N PHE A 193 -15.99 -14.76 -14.35
CA PHE A 193 -14.65 -15.30 -14.16
C PHE A 193 -14.20 -15.32 -12.69
N ILE A 194 -14.97 -14.67 -11.79
CA ILE A 194 -14.68 -14.57 -10.36
C ILE A 194 -15.56 -15.54 -9.59
N SER A 195 -14.96 -16.23 -8.62
CA SER A 195 -15.65 -17.03 -7.60
C SER A 195 -15.45 -16.40 -6.23
N SER A 196 -16.41 -16.58 -5.31
CA SER A 196 -16.28 -16.16 -3.91
C SER A 196 -16.41 -17.37 -2.98
N PRO A 197 -15.29 -18.02 -2.60
CA PRO A 197 -15.33 -19.20 -1.73
C PRO A 197 -15.81 -18.90 -0.30
N THR A 198 -15.67 -17.65 0.15
CA THR A 198 -16.27 -17.12 1.38
C THR A 198 -16.58 -15.63 1.15
N PRO A 199 -17.62 -15.05 1.79
CA PRO A 199 -17.93 -13.64 1.64
C PRO A 199 -16.70 -12.75 1.81
N GLY A 200 -16.51 -11.78 0.91
CA GLY A 200 -15.41 -10.82 0.97
C GLY A 200 -14.04 -11.35 0.51
N VAL A 201 -13.93 -12.62 0.14
CA VAL A 201 -12.75 -13.21 -0.51
C VAL A 201 -13.13 -13.68 -1.90
N TYR A 202 -12.40 -13.19 -2.90
CA TYR A 202 -12.65 -13.47 -4.31
C TYR A 202 -11.46 -14.16 -4.95
N THR A 203 -11.71 -15.11 -5.84
CA THR A 203 -10.67 -15.87 -6.53
C THR A 203 -10.94 -15.92 -8.03
N PHE A 204 -9.90 -15.77 -8.84
CA PHE A 204 -9.99 -15.88 -10.30
C PHE A 204 -8.64 -16.21 -10.92
N GLU A 205 -8.64 -16.74 -12.15
CA GLU A 205 -7.42 -16.95 -12.92
C GLU A 205 -6.99 -15.61 -13.53
N LEU A 206 -5.88 -15.05 -13.07
CA LEU A 206 -5.40 -13.73 -13.51
C LEU A 206 -4.29 -13.86 -14.56
N PHE A 207 -3.26 -14.64 -14.29
CA PHE A 207 -2.11 -14.78 -15.18
C PHE A 207 -2.05 -16.18 -15.78
N PRO A 208 -1.78 -16.32 -17.09
CA PRO A 208 -1.42 -17.61 -17.66
C PRO A 208 -0.04 -18.06 -17.15
N GLN A 209 0.24 -19.35 -17.24
CA GLN A 209 1.49 -19.95 -16.74
C GLN A 209 2.73 -19.28 -17.36
N GLU A 210 2.70 -19.05 -18.68
CA GLU A 210 3.83 -18.47 -19.41
C GLU A 210 4.16 -17.05 -18.91
N PHE A 211 3.16 -16.31 -18.46
CA PHE A 211 3.38 -14.98 -17.89
C PHE A 211 3.85 -15.04 -16.45
N CYS A 212 3.39 -16.02 -15.66
CA CYS A 212 3.93 -16.27 -14.33
C CYS A 212 5.43 -16.57 -14.39
N GLU A 213 5.85 -17.43 -15.33
CA GLU A 213 7.26 -17.76 -15.58
C GLU A 213 8.08 -16.53 -15.96
N GLN A 214 7.54 -15.62 -16.79
CA GLN A 214 8.22 -14.36 -17.12
C GLN A 214 8.46 -13.47 -15.89
N LEU A 215 7.49 -13.34 -14.99
CA LEU A 215 7.65 -12.58 -13.76
C LEU A 215 8.66 -13.23 -12.80
N VAL A 216 8.61 -14.56 -12.66
CA VAL A 216 9.58 -15.32 -11.85
C VAL A 216 10.99 -15.15 -12.41
N ASN A 217 11.17 -15.23 -13.73
CA ASN A 217 12.48 -15.01 -14.36
C ASN A 217 13.04 -13.61 -14.09
N ILE A 218 12.20 -12.58 -14.00
CA ILE A 218 12.64 -11.23 -13.61
C ILE A 218 13.10 -11.20 -12.15
N ILE A 219 12.34 -11.85 -11.26
CA ILE A 219 12.66 -11.95 -9.83
C ILE A 219 14.00 -12.68 -9.67
N ASP A 220 14.13 -13.87 -10.25
CA ASP A 220 15.33 -14.71 -10.20
C ASP A 220 16.55 -13.97 -10.76
N ALA A 221 16.40 -13.31 -11.91
CA ALA A 221 17.47 -12.52 -12.51
C ALA A 221 17.92 -11.36 -11.60
N PHE A 222 17.00 -10.72 -10.88
CA PHE A 222 17.37 -9.70 -9.89
C PHE A 222 18.10 -10.33 -8.70
N GLU A 223 17.63 -11.48 -8.21
CA GLU A 223 18.21 -12.17 -7.06
C GLU A 223 19.65 -12.65 -7.31
N GLU A 224 19.98 -12.97 -8.56
CA GLU A 224 21.34 -13.31 -9.02
C GLU A 224 22.31 -12.11 -8.99
N THR A 225 21.79 -10.88 -8.91
CA THR A 225 22.63 -9.69 -8.82
C THR A 225 23.11 -9.41 -7.39
N THR A 226 24.15 -8.58 -7.29
CA THR A 226 24.61 -7.99 -6.02
C THR A 226 23.97 -6.63 -5.74
N LEU A 227 22.92 -6.26 -6.48
CA LEU A 227 22.26 -4.98 -6.30
C LEU A 227 21.54 -4.92 -4.93
N PRO A 228 21.42 -3.73 -4.34
CA PRO A 228 20.69 -3.55 -3.09
C PRO A 228 19.24 -4.04 -3.19
N ARG A 229 18.76 -4.71 -2.15
CA ARG A 229 17.37 -5.14 -1.98
C ARG A 229 16.93 -5.00 -0.54
N ARG A 230 15.65 -4.73 -0.34
CA ARG A 230 14.99 -4.75 0.97
C ARG A 230 14.13 -6.00 1.12
N ARG A 231 13.82 -6.34 2.37
CA ARG A 231 12.82 -7.35 2.67
C ARG A 231 11.45 -6.86 2.18
N PRO A 232 10.57 -7.77 1.72
CA PRO A 232 9.27 -7.39 1.17
C PRO A 232 8.33 -6.76 2.21
N ASN A 233 8.38 -7.23 3.47
CA ASN A 233 7.65 -6.69 4.60
C ASN A 233 8.32 -7.11 5.93
N THR A 234 7.70 -6.78 7.06
CA THR A 234 8.21 -7.04 8.42
C THR A 234 8.11 -8.51 8.87
N MET A 235 7.27 -9.32 8.21
CA MET A 235 6.99 -10.71 8.57
C MET A 235 7.67 -11.73 7.64
N ASN A 236 8.12 -11.32 6.45
CA ASN A 236 8.81 -12.16 5.46
C ASN A 236 10.29 -11.81 5.38
N ASN A 237 11.15 -12.84 5.37
CA ASN A 237 12.59 -12.71 5.21
C ASN A 237 13.02 -12.81 3.74
N TYR A 238 12.22 -13.44 2.87
CA TYR A 238 12.56 -13.73 1.47
C TYR A 238 11.55 -13.16 0.49
N GLY A 239 12.06 -12.64 -0.64
CA GLY A 239 11.30 -11.93 -1.67
C GLY A 239 11.85 -10.52 -1.93
N LEU A 240 11.15 -9.78 -2.78
CA LEU A 240 11.58 -8.47 -3.29
C LEU A 240 10.43 -7.46 -3.27
N VAL A 241 10.75 -6.19 -2.99
CA VAL A 241 9.85 -5.08 -3.27
C VAL A 241 9.95 -4.74 -4.76
N LEU A 242 8.89 -5.01 -5.53
CA LEU A 242 8.95 -4.97 -6.99
C LEU A 242 9.10 -3.55 -7.56
N THR A 243 8.62 -2.55 -6.82
CA THR A 243 8.83 -1.13 -7.18
C THR A 243 10.31 -0.73 -7.07
N GLU A 244 11.10 -1.42 -6.24
CA GLU A 244 12.55 -1.16 -6.09
C GLU A 244 13.40 -1.83 -7.17
N ILE A 245 12.83 -2.74 -7.95
CA ILE A 245 13.52 -3.43 -9.06
C ILE A 245 13.02 -2.97 -10.45
N GLY A 246 12.19 -1.92 -10.50
CA GLY A 246 11.82 -1.26 -11.75
C GLY A 246 10.47 -1.66 -12.32
N LEU A 247 9.64 -2.39 -11.57
CA LEU A 247 8.30 -2.83 -11.97
C LEU A 247 7.17 -1.88 -11.52
N GLU A 248 7.50 -0.68 -11.05
CA GLU A 248 6.52 0.27 -10.52
C GLU A 248 5.43 0.65 -11.54
N ALA A 249 5.80 1.03 -12.76
CA ALA A 249 4.83 1.40 -13.80
C ALA A 249 3.89 0.22 -14.15
N TYR A 250 4.45 -0.98 -14.24
CA TYR A 250 3.67 -2.19 -14.47
C TYR A 250 2.68 -2.44 -13.33
N ALA A 251 3.15 -2.40 -12.07
CA ALA A 251 2.32 -2.59 -10.89
C ALA A 251 1.23 -1.52 -10.75
N THR A 252 1.54 -0.26 -11.07
CA THR A 252 0.54 0.83 -11.14
C THR A 252 -0.53 0.51 -12.17
N SER A 253 -0.16 0.02 -13.35
CA SER A 253 -1.16 -0.36 -14.35
C SER A 253 -2.00 -1.58 -13.95
N LEU A 254 -1.45 -2.51 -13.15
CA LEU A 254 -2.19 -3.63 -12.58
C LEU A 254 -3.22 -3.15 -11.55
N LEU A 255 -2.84 -2.18 -10.71
CA LEU A 255 -3.77 -1.49 -9.82
C LEU A 255 -4.90 -0.82 -10.62
N GLU A 256 -4.56 0.00 -11.60
CA GLU A 256 -5.52 0.81 -12.36
C GLU A 256 -6.45 -0.01 -13.26
N LYS A 257 -5.94 -1.06 -13.92
CA LYS A 257 -6.72 -1.86 -14.88
C LYS A 257 -7.47 -3.03 -14.26
N VAL A 258 -7.02 -3.54 -13.10
CA VAL A 258 -7.60 -4.74 -12.48
C VAL A 258 -8.12 -4.46 -11.09
N ILE A 259 -7.26 -4.05 -10.16
CA ILE A 259 -7.61 -4.01 -8.73
C ILE A 259 -8.65 -2.93 -8.45
N ALA A 260 -8.41 -1.69 -8.89
CA ALA A 260 -9.32 -0.57 -8.62
C ALA A 260 -10.71 -0.77 -9.27
N PRO A 261 -10.83 -1.18 -10.56
CA PRO A 261 -12.15 -1.38 -11.15
C PRO A 261 -12.89 -2.59 -10.58
N LEU A 262 -12.18 -3.65 -10.17
CA LEU A 262 -12.80 -4.76 -9.41
C LEU A 262 -13.28 -4.29 -8.05
N SER A 263 -12.48 -3.52 -7.33
CA SER A 263 -12.82 -3.03 -5.98
C SER A 263 -14.09 -2.19 -5.98
N ALA A 264 -14.23 -1.30 -6.98
CA ALA A 264 -15.43 -0.49 -7.17
C ALA A 264 -16.70 -1.33 -7.39
N ARG A 265 -16.58 -2.54 -7.94
CA ARG A 265 -17.73 -3.42 -8.27
C ARG A 265 -18.01 -4.48 -7.23
N LEU A 266 -16.97 -5.00 -6.57
CA LEU A 266 -17.07 -6.09 -5.59
C LEU A 266 -17.36 -5.58 -4.18
N TRP A 267 -17.03 -4.32 -3.91
CA TRP A 267 -17.26 -3.67 -2.62
C TRP A 267 -17.78 -2.23 -2.75
N PRO A 268 -18.90 -2.00 -3.46
CA PRO A 268 -19.45 -0.65 -3.66
C PRO A 268 -19.83 0.07 -2.36
N GLU A 269 -19.99 -0.66 -1.26
CA GLU A 269 -20.25 -0.14 0.08
C GLU A 269 -19.01 0.43 0.78
N GLU A 270 -17.80 0.05 0.36
CA GLU A 270 -16.56 0.54 0.94
C GLU A 270 -16.30 1.98 0.49
N ILE A 271 -16.04 2.86 1.46
CA ILE A 271 -15.80 4.30 1.22
C ILE A 271 -14.60 4.52 0.28
N PHE A 272 -13.60 3.63 0.32
CA PHE A 272 -12.41 3.73 -0.51
C PHE A 272 -12.56 3.12 -1.91
N SER A 273 -13.64 2.38 -2.20
CA SER A 273 -13.74 1.44 -3.34
C SER A 273 -13.45 2.06 -4.70
N THR A 274 -13.71 3.36 -4.87
CA THR A 274 -13.48 4.11 -6.12
C THR A 274 -12.26 5.05 -6.07
N SER A 275 -11.40 4.91 -5.07
CA SER A 275 -10.30 5.86 -4.79
C SER A 275 -8.95 5.20 -4.53
N LEU A 276 -8.79 3.92 -4.89
CA LEU A 276 -7.50 3.23 -4.82
C LEU A 276 -6.55 3.85 -5.85
N ASP A 277 -5.45 4.43 -5.39
CA ASP A 277 -4.52 5.25 -6.19
C ASP A 277 -3.04 5.00 -5.85
N ALA A 278 -2.78 4.04 -4.96
CA ALA A 278 -1.45 3.76 -4.47
C ALA A 278 -1.26 2.27 -4.19
N HIS A 279 -0.03 1.79 -4.23
CA HIS A 279 0.27 0.40 -3.93
C HIS A 279 1.62 0.21 -3.25
N HIS A 280 1.72 -0.85 -2.46
CA HIS A 280 2.98 -1.51 -2.12
C HIS A 280 2.97 -2.88 -2.79
N THR A 281 3.84 -3.07 -3.79
CA THR A 281 3.87 -4.28 -4.59
C THR A 281 5.17 -5.02 -4.35
N PHE A 282 5.06 -6.29 -3.95
CA PHE A 282 6.19 -7.12 -3.56
C PHE A 282 5.94 -8.58 -3.91
N CYS A 283 7.00 -9.39 -3.98
CA CYS A 283 6.87 -10.84 -3.97
C CYS A 283 7.34 -11.41 -2.63
N VAL A 284 6.78 -12.55 -2.26
CA VAL A 284 7.23 -13.36 -1.12
C VAL A 284 7.58 -14.75 -1.59
N GLU A 285 8.60 -15.35 -0.99
CA GLU A 285 9.08 -16.68 -1.34
C GLU A 285 8.90 -17.65 -0.19
N TYR A 286 8.18 -18.73 -0.47
CA TYR A 286 8.08 -19.86 0.44
C TYR A 286 8.96 -21.00 -0.06
N ARG A 287 9.76 -21.59 0.83
CA ARG A 287 10.59 -22.75 0.53
C ARG A 287 10.30 -23.87 1.51
N ALA A 288 10.06 -25.07 0.98
CA ALA A 288 9.82 -26.25 1.79
C ALA A 288 11.05 -26.61 2.64
N GLU A 289 10.81 -27.32 3.74
CA GLU A 289 11.85 -27.72 4.68
C GLU A 289 12.99 -28.50 4.02
N GLU A 290 12.68 -29.31 3.01
CA GLU A 290 13.64 -30.06 2.19
C GLU A 290 14.66 -29.20 1.45
N LEU A 291 14.37 -27.92 1.22
CA LEU A 291 15.25 -26.95 0.55
C LEU A 291 16.09 -26.12 1.54
N GLY A 292 15.92 -26.36 2.83
CA GLY A 292 16.72 -25.74 3.89
C GLY A 292 16.18 -24.40 4.35
N LYS A 293 16.92 -23.32 4.08
CA LYS A 293 16.59 -21.98 4.60
C LYS A 293 15.57 -21.29 3.69
N GLY A 294 14.46 -20.85 4.27
CA GLY A 294 13.41 -20.08 3.63
C GLY A 294 12.25 -19.84 4.58
N ASP A 295 11.35 -18.93 4.23
CA ASP A 295 10.08 -18.82 4.94
C ASP A 295 9.21 -20.03 4.56
N ARG A 296 8.56 -20.68 5.51
CA ARG A 296 7.71 -21.87 5.27
C ARG A 296 6.22 -21.52 5.23
N ASN A 297 5.85 -20.59 6.08
CA ASN A 297 4.49 -20.12 6.34
C ASN A 297 4.51 -18.62 6.59
N LEU A 298 3.32 -18.07 6.83
CA LEU A 298 3.14 -16.72 7.34
C LEU A 298 2.02 -16.73 8.38
N ASP A 299 2.35 -16.33 9.61
CA ASP A 299 1.44 -16.34 10.75
C ASP A 299 0.20 -15.44 10.52
N MET A 300 -0.86 -15.62 11.31
CA MET A 300 -2.10 -14.89 11.18
C MET A 300 -1.92 -13.37 11.35
N HIS A 301 -2.36 -12.60 10.37
CA HIS A 301 -2.21 -11.14 10.32
C HIS A 301 -3.36 -10.48 9.55
N HIS A 302 -3.29 -9.16 9.45
CA HIS A 302 -4.06 -8.34 8.52
C HIS A 302 -3.05 -7.58 7.67
N ASP A 303 -3.45 -7.20 6.45
CA ASP A 303 -2.59 -6.39 5.61
C ASP A 303 -2.75 -4.92 5.91
N ALA A 304 -1.65 -4.18 5.75
CA ALA A 304 -1.65 -2.72 5.78
C ALA A 304 -2.17 -2.13 4.45
N SER A 305 -3.30 -2.63 3.95
CA SER A 305 -3.94 -2.27 2.69
C SER A 305 -5.44 -2.04 2.87
N GLU A 306 -6.06 -1.34 1.93
CA GLU A 306 -7.53 -1.33 1.83
C GLU A 306 -7.99 -2.61 1.10
N VAL A 307 -7.29 -2.97 0.02
CA VAL A 307 -7.49 -4.21 -0.75
C VAL A 307 -6.15 -4.87 -1.00
N THR A 308 -6.09 -6.20 -0.85
CA THR A 308 -4.93 -7.02 -1.20
C THR A 308 -5.27 -7.91 -2.40
N LEU A 309 -4.37 -7.91 -3.38
CA LEU A 309 -4.28 -8.93 -4.43
C LEU A 309 -3.11 -9.85 -4.11
N ASN A 310 -3.34 -11.17 -4.08
CA ASN A 310 -2.33 -12.20 -3.91
C ASN A 310 -2.39 -13.19 -5.08
N VAL A 311 -1.35 -13.22 -5.92
CA VAL A 311 -1.27 -14.09 -7.10
C VAL A 311 -0.18 -15.14 -6.89
N CYS A 312 -0.50 -16.40 -7.08
CA CYS A 312 0.51 -17.45 -7.04
C CYS A 312 1.26 -17.50 -8.39
N LEU A 313 2.54 -17.12 -8.38
CA LEU A 313 3.40 -17.19 -9.57
C LEU A 313 4.08 -18.56 -9.70
N GLY A 314 4.19 -19.31 -8.60
CA GLY A 314 4.95 -20.56 -8.56
C GLY A 314 6.46 -20.35 -8.73
N ARG A 315 7.24 -21.43 -8.61
CA ARG A 315 8.65 -21.49 -9.04
C ARG A 315 9.03 -22.96 -9.19
N GLY A 316 8.98 -23.47 -10.42
CA GLY A 316 9.11 -24.90 -10.69
C GLY A 316 7.94 -25.72 -10.10
N GLU A 317 8.19 -27.00 -9.83
CA GLU A 317 7.21 -27.89 -9.21
C GLU A 317 7.09 -27.62 -7.71
N PHE A 318 5.87 -27.39 -7.22
CA PHE A 318 5.59 -27.17 -5.81
C PHE A 318 4.23 -27.75 -5.42
N SER A 319 4.07 -28.12 -4.15
CA SER A 319 2.76 -28.41 -3.59
C SER A 319 2.14 -27.11 -3.11
N ALA A 320 0.90 -26.83 -3.51
CA ALA A 320 0.13 -25.71 -2.98
C ALA A 320 0.17 -25.67 -1.45
N SER A 321 0.46 -24.51 -0.87
CA SER A 321 0.22 -24.23 0.55
C SER A 321 -1.14 -23.55 0.72
N GLY A 322 -1.85 -23.90 1.79
CA GLY A 322 -3.16 -23.33 2.09
C GLY A 322 -3.08 -21.85 2.45
N LEU A 323 -3.94 -21.03 1.88
CA LEU A 323 -4.20 -19.66 2.32
C LEU A 323 -5.44 -19.69 3.21
N ARG A 324 -5.27 -19.38 4.49
CA ARG A 324 -6.33 -19.47 5.49
C ARG A 324 -6.90 -18.11 5.82
N PHE A 325 -8.23 -17.99 5.82
CA PHE A 325 -8.96 -16.79 6.20
C PHE A 325 -9.77 -17.01 7.48
N CYS A 326 -9.75 -16.00 8.34
CA CYS A 326 -10.14 -16.07 9.75
C CYS A 326 -11.02 -14.88 10.20
N GLY A 327 -12.10 -14.63 9.44
CA GLY A 327 -13.00 -13.50 9.68
C GLY A 327 -12.33 -12.15 9.44
N GLU A 328 -13.03 -11.08 9.79
CA GLU A 328 -12.55 -9.71 9.57
C GLU A 328 -12.22 -9.01 10.89
N PHE A 329 -11.15 -8.22 10.90
CA PHE A 329 -10.89 -7.31 12.01
C PHE A 329 -12.03 -6.30 12.17
N GLY A 330 -12.43 -6.04 13.42
CA GLY A 330 -13.52 -5.10 13.71
C GLY A 330 -14.93 -5.64 13.39
N ARG A 331 -15.07 -6.94 13.19
CA ARG A 331 -16.35 -7.65 13.05
C ARG A 331 -16.51 -8.70 14.16
N ALA A 332 -17.74 -9.15 14.35
CA ALA A 332 -18.09 -10.11 15.40
C ALA A 332 -17.42 -11.48 15.23
N ASP A 333 -17.09 -11.84 13.99
CA ASP A 333 -16.51 -13.11 13.58
C ASP A 333 -14.98 -13.09 13.47
N HIS A 334 -14.33 -12.04 13.99
CA HIS A 334 -12.88 -11.96 14.09
C HIS A 334 -12.31 -13.26 14.70
N ARG A 335 -11.25 -13.81 14.08
CA ARG A 335 -10.57 -15.05 14.50
C ARG A 335 -11.42 -16.33 14.43
N GLN A 336 -12.46 -16.32 13.60
CA GLN A 336 -13.16 -17.55 13.19
C GLN A 336 -12.64 -18.06 11.85
N SER A 337 -12.17 -19.31 11.80
CA SER A 337 -11.77 -19.92 10.53
C SER A 337 -12.96 -20.01 9.57
N LYS A 338 -12.83 -19.39 8.39
CA LYS A 338 -13.87 -19.35 7.35
C LYS A 338 -13.51 -20.16 6.12
N LEU A 339 -12.24 -20.12 5.72
CA LEU A 339 -11.77 -20.73 4.49
C LEU A 339 -10.31 -21.19 4.65
N GLN A 340 -10.00 -22.33 4.06
CA GLN A 340 -8.64 -22.74 3.73
C GLN A 340 -8.60 -23.01 2.23
N LEU A 341 -7.97 -22.12 1.47
CA LEU A 341 -7.90 -22.17 0.01
C LEU A 341 -6.56 -22.76 -0.42
N GLN A 342 -6.59 -23.80 -1.26
CA GLN A 342 -5.38 -24.26 -1.93
C GLN A 342 -5.02 -23.31 -3.05
N HIS A 343 -3.89 -22.61 -2.92
CA HIS A 343 -3.44 -21.63 -3.90
C HIS A 343 -2.72 -22.31 -5.07
N SER A 344 -2.95 -21.87 -6.30
CA SER A 344 -2.44 -22.53 -7.51
C SER A 344 -1.88 -21.53 -8.50
N LEU A 345 -0.93 -21.97 -9.32
CA LEU A 345 -0.28 -21.17 -10.36
C LEU A 345 -1.30 -20.34 -11.17
N GLY A 346 -1.01 -19.03 -11.32
CA GLY A 346 -1.83 -18.09 -12.09
C GLY A 346 -3.10 -17.57 -11.39
N ARG A 347 -3.54 -18.23 -10.31
CA ARG A 347 -4.69 -17.82 -9.53
C ARG A 347 -4.39 -16.55 -8.75
N ALA A 348 -5.33 -15.61 -8.78
CA ALA A 348 -5.41 -14.46 -7.90
C ALA A 348 -6.42 -14.72 -6.77
N VAL A 349 -6.10 -14.20 -5.60
CA VAL A 349 -7.00 -14.01 -4.46
C VAL A 349 -7.09 -12.52 -4.16
N LEU A 350 -8.29 -11.97 -4.18
CA LEU A 350 -8.57 -10.56 -3.90
C LEU A 350 -9.44 -10.47 -2.65
N HIS A 351 -8.98 -9.73 -1.65
CA HIS A 351 -9.71 -9.55 -0.39
C HIS A 351 -9.41 -8.19 0.23
N LEU A 352 -10.24 -7.76 1.17
CA LEU A 352 -9.98 -6.55 1.95
C LEU A 352 -8.79 -6.77 2.89
N GLY A 353 -7.94 -5.75 3.10
CA GLY A 353 -6.73 -5.90 3.92
C GLY A 353 -7.03 -6.26 5.38
N ARG A 354 -8.20 -5.85 5.89
CA ARG A 354 -8.70 -6.21 7.24
C ARG A 354 -9.17 -7.66 7.39
N HIS A 355 -9.21 -8.45 6.32
CA HIS A 355 -9.46 -9.89 6.45
C HIS A 355 -8.27 -10.53 7.15
N ARG A 356 -8.55 -11.20 8.26
CA ARG A 356 -7.52 -11.94 8.97
C ARG A 356 -7.13 -13.15 8.15
N HIS A 357 -5.85 -13.33 7.89
CA HIS A 357 -5.39 -14.46 7.11
C HIS A 357 -3.95 -14.84 7.43
N GLY A 358 -3.55 -16.02 6.96
CA GLY A 358 -2.20 -16.54 7.08
C GLY A 358 -1.94 -17.58 5.99
N ALA A 359 -0.67 -17.88 5.73
CA ALA A 359 -0.26 -18.94 4.82
C ALA A 359 0.17 -20.16 5.64
N ASP A 360 -0.45 -21.31 5.37
CA ASP A 360 -0.01 -22.59 5.92
C ASP A 360 1.36 -22.98 5.33
N ASP A 361 2.06 -23.90 6.01
CA ASP A 361 3.35 -24.44 5.56
C ASP A 361 3.29 -24.98 4.12
N ILE A 362 4.25 -24.57 3.31
CA ILE A 362 4.49 -25.21 2.01
C ILE A 362 5.06 -26.61 2.21
N ALA A 363 4.44 -27.62 1.57
CA ALA A 363 4.82 -29.01 1.81
C ALA A 363 6.05 -29.45 1.00
N SER A 364 6.18 -29.00 -0.26
CA SER A 364 7.32 -29.30 -1.14
C SER A 364 7.59 -28.18 -2.15
N GLY A 365 8.84 -28.09 -2.60
CA GLY A 365 9.28 -27.13 -3.62
C GLY A 365 9.36 -25.67 -3.16
N GLU A 366 9.28 -24.76 -4.13
CA GLU A 366 9.32 -23.30 -3.91
C GLU A 366 8.11 -22.63 -4.52
N ARG A 367 7.56 -21.64 -3.81
CA ARG A 367 6.42 -20.88 -4.30
C ARG A 367 6.67 -19.39 -4.12
N VAL A 368 6.65 -18.68 -5.24
CA VAL A 368 6.63 -17.23 -5.27
C VAL A 368 5.19 -16.75 -5.39
N ASN A 369 4.81 -15.79 -4.56
CA ASN A 369 3.54 -15.08 -4.70
C ASN A 369 3.79 -13.60 -4.96
N LEU A 370 3.09 -13.03 -5.93
CA LEU A 370 2.97 -11.59 -6.11
C LEU A 370 1.88 -11.06 -5.17
N ILE A 371 2.22 -10.06 -4.37
CA ILE A 371 1.30 -9.36 -3.48
C ILE A 371 1.23 -7.88 -3.88
N VAL A 372 0.01 -7.37 -4.01
CA VAL A 372 -0.25 -5.94 -4.20
C VAL A 372 -1.14 -5.46 -3.07
N TRP A 373 -0.59 -4.65 -2.19
CA TRP A 373 -1.35 -3.89 -1.19
C TRP A 373 -1.86 -2.61 -1.83
N ALA A 374 -3.08 -2.62 -2.33
CA ALA A 374 -3.73 -1.46 -2.89
C ALA A 374 -4.26 -0.54 -1.78
N ARG A 375 -4.00 0.76 -1.96
CA ARG A 375 -4.28 1.79 -0.98
C ARG A 375 -5.01 2.98 -1.62
N SER A 376 -5.83 3.66 -0.82
CA SER A 376 -6.49 4.92 -1.15
C SER A 376 -5.90 6.05 -0.32
N SER A 377 -5.23 6.98 -1.00
CA SER A 377 -4.69 8.19 -0.36
C SER A 377 -5.82 9.02 0.27
N ALA A 378 -6.99 9.09 -0.38
CA ALA A 378 -8.17 9.81 0.13
C ALA A 378 -8.74 9.20 1.41
N PHE A 379 -8.90 7.88 1.43
CA PHE A 379 -9.41 7.17 2.59
C PHE A 379 -8.46 7.25 3.78
N ARG A 380 -7.15 7.03 3.55
CA ARG A 380 -6.14 7.14 4.60
C ARG A 380 -6.04 8.56 5.14
N ALA A 381 -6.19 9.56 4.27
CA ALA A 381 -6.30 10.95 4.68
C ALA A 381 -7.52 11.17 5.58
N ALA A 382 -8.70 10.69 5.16
CA ALA A 382 -9.92 10.79 5.93
C ALA A 382 -9.80 10.10 7.30
N ALA A 383 -9.22 8.91 7.32
CA ALA A 383 -9.03 8.08 8.50
C ALA A 383 -8.23 8.80 9.57
N ALA A 384 -7.12 9.39 9.15
CA ALA A 384 -6.13 9.81 10.09
C ALA A 384 -6.40 11.25 10.61
N TYR A 385 -7.39 11.96 10.04
CA TYR A 385 -8.09 13.09 10.67
C TYR A 385 -9.34 12.69 11.50
N GLY A 386 -9.60 11.39 11.66
CA GLY A 386 -10.72 10.88 12.45
C GLY A 386 -12.08 11.04 11.78
N HIS A 387 -12.15 11.26 10.46
CA HIS A 387 -13.41 11.28 9.71
C HIS A 387 -13.99 9.89 9.53
N VAL A 388 -13.10 8.91 9.36
CA VAL A 388 -13.42 7.49 9.28
C VAL A 388 -12.48 6.73 10.23
N PRO A 389 -12.88 5.56 10.71
CA PRO A 389 -11.94 4.67 11.38
C PRO A 389 -10.77 4.30 10.44
N PRO A 390 -9.53 4.13 10.93
CA PRO A 390 -8.39 3.73 10.10
C PRO A 390 -8.58 2.46 9.27
N ASP A 391 -9.50 1.60 9.70
CA ASP A 391 -9.93 0.35 9.08
C ASP A 391 -11.28 0.46 8.33
N GLY A 392 -11.85 1.66 8.29
CA GLY A 392 -12.98 2.04 7.43
C GLY A 392 -14.35 1.82 8.05
N TYR A 393 -14.43 1.16 9.20
CA TYR A 393 -15.69 0.83 9.85
C TYR A 393 -15.64 0.93 11.37
N PRO A 394 -16.80 1.17 12.01
CA PRO A 394 -16.91 1.01 13.44
C PRO A 394 -16.48 -0.40 13.85
N LYS A 395 -15.52 -0.49 14.77
CA LYS A 395 -15.10 -1.76 15.36
C LYS A 395 -16.25 -2.32 16.18
N ILE A 396 -16.76 -3.45 15.73
CA ILE A 396 -17.70 -4.27 16.51
C ILE A 396 -16.85 -5.13 17.45
N PRO A 397 -17.18 -5.20 18.76
CA PRO A 397 -16.51 -6.12 19.66
C PRO A 397 -16.59 -7.55 19.13
N GLU A 398 -15.45 -8.25 19.15
CA GLU A 398 -15.42 -9.68 18.91
C GLU A 398 -16.36 -10.37 19.92
N SER A 399 -17.27 -11.19 19.41
CA SER A 399 -18.27 -11.89 20.23
C SER A 399 -18.48 -13.34 19.80
N GLY A 400 -17.88 -13.73 18.67
CA GLY A 400 -17.90 -15.09 18.18
C GLY A 400 -16.89 -16.02 18.86
N GLU A 401 -17.01 -17.32 18.56
CA GLU A 401 -16.00 -18.32 18.95
C GLU A 401 -14.63 -17.98 18.34
N VAL A 402 -13.55 -18.17 19.08
CA VAL A 402 -12.18 -17.96 18.60
C VAL A 402 -11.57 -19.32 18.26
N HIS A 403 -11.21 -19.53 17.00
CA HIS A 403 -10.57 -20.77 16.58
C HIS A 403 -9.06 -20.67 16.77
N GLN A 404 -8.44 -21.67 17.42
CA GLN A 404 -7.00 -21.65 17.75
C GLN A 404 -6.10 -21.45 16.52
N VAL A 405 -6.49 -22.02 15.38
CA VAL A 405 -5.77 -21.87 14.09
C VAL A 405 -5.76 -20.44 13.54
N CYS A 406 -6.59 -19.56 14.10
CA CYS A 406 -6.68 -18.15 13.74
C CYS A 406 -5.95 -17.23 14.73
N LEU A 407 -5.31 -17.79 15.76
CA LEU A 407 -4.51 -17.05 16.72
C LEU A 407 -3.08 -16.85 16.21
N SER A 408 -2.50 -15.69 16.52
CA SER A 408 -1.09 -15.37 16.26
C SER A 408 -0.40 -14.94 17.54
N LYS A 409 0.75 -15.54 17.83
CA LYS A 409 1.54 -15.16 19.01
C LYS A 409 2.13 -13.76 18.87
N ALA A 410 2.48 -13.36 17.64
CA ALA A 410 3.05 -12.05 17.35
C ALA A 410 1.98 -10.95 17.34
N ASN A 411 0.78 -11.27 16.86
CA ASN A 411 -0.22 -10.28 16.51
C ASN A 411 -1.43 -10.21 17.46
N ASP A 412 -1.61 -11.19 18.36
CA ASP A 412 -2.70 -11.19 19.35
C ASP A 412 -2.18 -10.96 20.78
N ALA A 413 -2.63 -9.87 21.40
CA ALA A 413 -2.25 -9.54 22.77
C ALA A 413 -2.81 -10.52 23.82
N ASP A 414 -3.92 -11.18 23.51
CA ASP A 414 -4.58 -12.20 24.35
C ASP A 414 -4.20 -13.64 23.93
N TYR A 415 -3.18 -13.85 23.08
CA TYR A 415 -2.79 -15.18 22.59
C TYR A 415 -2.62 -16.21 23.72
N GLU A 416 -1.84 -15.86 24.75
CA GLU A 416 -1.49 -16.78 25.84
C GLU A 416 -2.72 -17.18 26.68
N SER A 417 -3.64 -16.25 26.96
CA SER A 417 -4.85 -16.56 27.73
C SER A 417 -5.82 -17.41 26.93
N ARG A 418 -5.95 -17.14 25.62
CA ARG A 418 -6.79 -17.92 24.69
C ARG A 418 -6.28 -19.35 24.48
N ILE A 419 -4.96 -19.56 24.38
CA ILE A 419 -4.38 -20.90 24.23
C ILE A 419 -4.46 -21.72 25.53
N LYS A 420 -4.32 -21.09 26.70
CA LYS A 420 -4.39 -21.79 28.00
C LYS A 420 -5.81 -22.13 28.46
N GLY A 421 -6.84 -21.68 27.72
CA GLY A 421 -8.24 -21.88 28.10
C GLY A 421 -8.64 -21.08 29.35
N GLU A 422 -7.88 -20.06 29.70
CA GLU A 422 -8.19 -19.18 30.82
C GLU A 422 -9.31 -18.22 30.39
N THR A 423 -10.53 -18.44 30.88
CA THR A 423 -11.60 -17.44 30.79
C THR A 423 -11.17 -16.24 31.62
N GLU A 424 -10.65 -15.20 30.97
CA GLU A 424 -10.32 -13.96 31.65
C GLU A 424 -11.59 -13.29 32.19
N THR A 425 -11.84 -13.44 33.49
CA THR A 425 -12.30 -12.32 34.32
C THR A 425 -11.12 -11.35 34.49
N ALA A 426 -10.61 -10.78 33.39
CA ALA A 426 -9.61 -9.74 33.44
C ALA A 426 -10.28 -8.41 33.13
N THR A 427 -10.45 -7.61 34.18
CA THR A 427 -10.67 -6.16 34.05
C THR A 427 -9.69 -5.63 33.01
N PRO A 428 -10.14 -4.84 32.01
CA PRO A 428 -9.25 -4.40 30.95
C PRO A 428 -8.08 -3.68 31.61
N ALA A 429 -6.86 -4.19 31.37
CA ALA A 429 -5.67 -3.44 31.69
C ALA A 429 -5.81 -2.12 30.94
N LYS A 430 -6.15 -1.05 31.66
CA LYS A 430 -6.11 0.30 31.13
C LYS A 430 -4.73 0.43 30.53
N ARG A 431 -4.64 0.44 29.19
CA ARG A 431 -3.52 1.10 28.53
C ARG A 431 -3.49 2.46 29.19
N LYS A 432 -2.47 2.72 30.03
CA LYS A 432 -2.25 4.07 30.51
C LYS A 432 -2.07 4.88 29.23
N TYR A 433 -3.10 5.64 28.89
CA TYR A 433 -2.96 6.74 27.96
C TYR A 433 -1.94 7.66 28.62
N THR A 434 -0.68 7.54 28.23
CA THR A 434 0.31 8.57 28.48
C THR A 434 -0.02 9.70 27.50
N PRO A 435 -0.47 10.86 27.99
CA PRO A 435 -0.64 12.02 27.12
C PRO A 435 0.72 12.34 26.48
N PHE A 436 0.71 12.67 25.19
CA PHE A 436 1.88 12.92 24.34
C PHE A 436 2.81 14.08 24.77
N ASN A 437 2.62 14.68 25.96
CA ASN A 437 3.38 15.84 26.43
C ASN A 437 4.51 15.52 27.42
N ALA A 438 4.96 14.27 27.53
CA ALA A 438 6.16 13.97 28.32
C ALA A 438 7.42 14.16 27.46
N PRO A 439 8.35 15.05 27.83
CA PRO A 439 9.59 15.23 27.08
C PRO A 439 10.44 13.94 27.11
N PRO A 440 11.24 13.66 26.06
CA PRO A 440 12.00 12.43 25.97
C PRO A 440 12.99 12.33 27.14
N LYS A 441 13.00 11.19 27.83
CA LYS A 441 14.09 10.85 28.75
C LYS A 441 15.36 10.62 27.93
N THR A 442 16.36 11.45 28.16
CA THR A 442 17.72 11.27 27.67
C THR A 442 18.25 9.92 28.16
N CYS A 443 18.56 9.01 27.24
CA CYS A 443 19.28 7.79 27.56
C CYS A 443 20.70 7.92 27.00
N THR A 444 21.61 8.25 27.91
CA THR A 444 23.07 8.28 27.77
C THR A 444 23.67 6.88 27.66
N LYS A 445 24.62 6.73 26.73
CA LYS A 445 25.76 5.77 26.67
C LYS A 445 25.40 4.27 26.57
N PHE A 446 26.11 3.40 25.85
CA PHE A 446 27.50 3.39 25.35
C PHE A 446 27.56 2.88 23.91
#